data_AF-A0A7S1UN64-F1
#
_entry.id   AF-A0A7S1UN64-F1
#
_cell.length_a   1.000
_cell.length_b   1.000
_cell.length_c   1.000
_cell.angle_alpha   90.00
_cell.angle_beta   90.00
_cell.angle_gamma   90.00
#
_symmetry.space_group_name_H-M   'P 1'
#
loop_
_entity.id
_entity.type
_entity.pdbx_description
1 polymer ?
#
loop_
_entity_poly.entity_id
_entity_poly.type
_entity_poly.pdbx_seq_one_letter_code
_entity_poly.pdbx_strand_id
1 'polypeptide(L)'
;GGVRFSSTVQLTKLGPDPVKVAYQILREYKINNADVLAREDITVDQLVDVIQGNREYKPCLYLYNKIDTVTVEEVDQLARMPHSLVGSVSMNFNIGKPDEDDLLKSKMWEYLGLTRIYTKRRGQPPDLDEPVVLSNIRKGTTVRSLCNNVSTHMLDAFNYALVWGTSAKHSPQRCGMMHNLDDEDVVQIVTKTTNQQKHDKKYQQQVQNYSDKYHKKKYAAKKQKQQRLRG
;
A
#
# COMPACT_ATOMS: atom_id res chain seq x y z
N GLY A 1 -16.78 -31.32 10.77
CA GLY A 1 -16.22 -30.07 11.30
C GLY A 1 -14.85 -30.37 11.83
N GLY A 2 -13.85 -29.58 11.45
CA GLY A 2 -12.46 -29.83 11.82
C GLY A 2 -11.55 -28.92 11.03
N VAL A 3 -10.28 -28.86 11.42
CA VAL A 3 -9.27 -28.10 10.69
C VAL A 3 -8.82 -28.92 9.48
N ARG A 4 -8.95 -28.36 8.27
CA ARG A 4 -8.34 -28.88 7.06
C ARG A 4 -7.07 -28.06 6.78
N PHE A 5 -5.94 -28.73 6.61
CA PHE A 5 -4.69 -28.10 6.24
C PHE A 5 -4.23 -28.66 4.89
N SER A 6 -4.01 -27.79 3.92
CA SER A 6 -3.54 -28.12 2.57
C SER A 6 -2.30 -27.29 2.24
N SER A 7 -1.34 -27.87 1.52
CA SER A 7 -0.15 -27.15 1.05
C SER A 7 0.03 -27.32 -0.44
N THR A 8 0.49 -26.27 -1.11
CA THR A 8 0.88 -26.30 -2.53
C THR A 8 2.39 -26.53 -2.72
N VAL A 9 3.18 -26.38 -1.65
CA VAL A 9 4.64 -26.56 -1.64
C VAL A 9 5.07 -27.48 -0.50
N GLN A 10 6.28 -28.04 -0.60
CA GLN A 10 6.85 -28.82 0.49
C GLN A 10 7.20 -27.91 1.67
N LEU A 11 6.77 -28.30 2.88
CA LEU A 11 6.96 -27.53 4.10
C LEU A 11 8.15 -28.11 4.87
N THR A 12 9.27 -27.39 4.90
CA THR A 12 10.49 -27.84 5.59
C THR A 12 10.62 -27.21 6.97
N LYS A 13 10.03 -26.04 7.18
CA LYS A 13 10.20 -25.22 8.40
C LYS A 13 9.19 -25.52 9.50
N LEU A 14 8.11 -26.23 9.20
CA LEU A 14 7.08 -26.64 10.18
C LEU A 14 7.42 -27.96 10.90
N GLY A 15 8.58 -28.54 10.61
CA GLY A 15 9.02 -29.81 11.17
C GLY A 15 8.49 -31.04 10.42
N PRO A 16 8.65 -32.24 11.00
CA PRO A 16 8.39 -33.51 10.30
C PRO A 16 6.90 -33.76 10.00
N ASP A 17 5.98 -33.23 10.82
CA ASP A 17 4.53 -33.40 10.66
C ASP A 17 3.79 -32.03 10.66
N PRO A 18 3.83 -31.27 9.55
CA PRO A 18 3.30 -29.89 9.49
C PRO A 18 1.79 -29.81 9.81
N VAL A 19 1.02 -30.82 9.41
CA VAL A 19 -0.44 -30.87 9.65
C VAL A 19 -0.76 -30.96 11.14
N LYS A 20 0.00 -31.77 11.90
CA LYS A 20 -0.23 -31.94 13.34
C LYS A 20 0.14 -30.66 14.10
N VAL A 21 1.27 -30.04 13.73
CA VAL A 21 1.73 -28.79 14.34
C VAL A 21 0.71 -27.67 14.10
N ALA A 22 0.26 -27.49 12.85
CA ALA A 22 -0.76 -26.50 12.52
C ALA A 22 -2.08 -26.75 13.29
N TYR A 23 -2.50 -28.01 13.41
CA TYR A 23 -3.68 -28.38 14.19
C TYR A 23 -3.55 -28.05 15.68
N GLN A 24 -2.39 -28.34 16.29
CA GLN A 24 -2.12 -28.03 17.70
C GLN A 24 -2.18 -26.53 17.97
N ILE A 25 -1.54 -25.73 17.11
CA ILE A 25 -1.54 -24.27 17.20
C ILE A 25 -2.98 -23.75 17.11
N LEU A 26 -3.74 -24.15 16.10
CA LEU A 26 -5.12 -23.68 15.91
C LEU A 26 -6.03 -24.05 17.09
N ARG A 27 -5.84 -25.25 17.67
CA ARG A 27 -6.58 -25.69 18.85
C ARG A 27 -6.25 -24.85 20.08
N GLU A 28 -4.99 -24.46 20.27
CA GLU A 28 -4.56 -23.57 21.36
C GLU A 28 -5.21 -22.19 21.25
N TYR A 29 -5.32 -21.66 20.03
CA TYR A 29 -6.06 -20.43 19.73
C TYR A 29 -7.59 -20.60 19.73
N LYS A 30 -8.12 -21.76 20.19
CA LYS A 30 -9.54 -22.10 20.27
C LYS A 30 -10.27 -22.11 18.92
N ILE A 31 -9.54 -22.34 17.82
CA ILE A 31 -10.09 -22.46 16.46
C ILE A 31 -10.34 -23.94 16.16
N ASN A 32 -11.59 -24.36 16.27
CA ASN A 32 -11.97 -25.77 16.08
C ASN A 32 -12.33 -26.13 14.63
N ASN A 33 -12.57 -25.13 13.78
CA ASN A 33 -12.98 -25.32 12.39
C ASN A 33 -12.36 -24.24 11.50
N ALA A 34 -11.47 -24.63 10.59
CA ALA A 34 -10.77 -23.73 9.67
C ALA A 34 -10.28 -24.51 8.45
N ASP A 35 -10.14 -23.81 7.31
CA ASP A 35 -9.46 -24.33 6.13
C ASP A 35 -8.20 -23.48 5.90
N VAL A 36 -7.03 -24.09 6.03
CA VAL A 36 -5.74 -23.42 5.98
C VAL A 36 -4.98 -23.91 4.75
N LEU A 37 -4.64 -22.97 3.86
CA LEU A 37 -3.90 -23.24 2.63
C LEU A 37 -2.53 -22.57 2.68
N ALA A 38 -1.47 -23.37 2.79
CA ALA A 38 -0.09 -22.90 2.69
C ALA A 38 0.34 -22.78 1.22
N ARG A 39 0.71 -21.57 0.81
CA ARG A 39 1.23 -21.26 -0.53
C ARG A 39 2.76 -21.14 -0.60
N GLU A 40 3.41 -21.15 0.56
CA GLU A 40 4.84 -20.99 0.72
C GLU A 40 5.35 -21.84 1.90
N ASP A 41 6.67 -21.98 2.01
CA ASP A 41 7.30 -22.70 3.12
C ASP A 41 7.33 -21.83 4.38
N ILE A 42 6.27 -21.98 5.19
CA ILE A 42 5.99 -21.17 6.39
C ILE A 42 6.64 -21.73 7.66
N THR A 43 7.01 -20.85 8.59
CA THR A 43 7.42 -21.22 9.96
C THR A 43 6.21 -21.27 10.92
N VAL A 44 6.42 -21.84 12.11
CA VAL A 44 5.43 -21.81 13.20
C VAL A 44 5.05 -20.38 13.57
N ASP A 45 6.03 -19.49 13.71
CA ASP A 45 5.79 -18.09 14.06
C ASP A 45 4.97 -17.37 12.98
N GLN A 46 5.25 -17.62 11.70
CA GLN A 46 4.47 -17.03 10.60
C GLN A 46 3.01 -17.48 10.63
N LEU A 47 2.75 -18.75 10.97
CA LEU A 47 1.38 -19.25 11.14
C LEU A 47 0.68 -18.55 12.32
N VAL A 48 1.37 -18.40 13.44
CA VAL A 48 0.86 -17.67 14.62
C VAL A 48 0.57 -16.20 14.29
N ASP A 49 1.44 -15.56 13.54
CA ASP A 49 1.32 -14.15 13.15
C ASP A 49 0.07 -13.90 12.30
N VAL A 50 -0.25 -14.83 11.39
CA VAL A 50 -1.48 -14.79 10.59
C VAL A 50 -2.72 -15.01 11.46
N ILE A 51 -2.66 -15.91 12.44
CA ILE A 51 -3.78 -16.17 13.37
C ILE A 51 -4.05 -14.95 14.26
N GLN A 52 -3.01 -14.30 14.76
CA GLN A 52 -3.15 -13.12 15.63
C GLN A 52 -3.60 -11.88 14.85
N GLY A 53 -3.18 -11.71 13.60
CA GLY A 53 -3.61 -10.63 12.71
C GLY A 53 -3.26 -9.21 13.17
N ASN A 54 -2.47 -9.07 14.23
CA ASN A 54 -2.09 -7.80 14.86
C ASN A 54 -0.62 -7.42 14.63
N ARG A 55 0.14 -8.22 13.86
CA ARG A 55 1.54 -7.98 13.58
C ARG A 55 1.73 -7.26 12.25
N GLU A 56 2.53 -6.21 12.28
CA GLU A 56 2.88 -5.42 11.10
C GLU A 56 4.34 -5.65 10.76
N TYR A 57 4.59 -6.31 9.61
CA TYR A 57 5.94 -6.55 9.11
C TYR A 57 6.46 -5.28 8.42
N LYS A 58 7.59 -4.76 8.90
CA LYS A 58 8.22 -3.56 8.34
C LYS A 58 9.55 -3.92 7.69
N PRO A 59 9.82 -3.43 6.48
CA PRO A 59 11.14 -3.58 5.88
C PRO A 59 12.18 -2.86 6.75
N CYS A 60 13.34 -3.48 6.93
CA CYS A 60 14.44 -2.96 7.74
C CYS A 60 15.73 -3.00 6.92
N LEU A 61 16.45 -1.89 6.90
CA LEU A 61 17.76 -1.76 6.27
C LEU A 61 18.80 -1.49 7.37
N TYR A 62 19.82 -2.34 7.47
CA TYR A 62 20.88 -2.20 8.47
C TYR A 62 22.03 -1.37 7.92
N LEU A 63 22.26 -0.18 8.46
CA LEU A 63 23.39 0.68 8.10
C LEU A 63 24.56 0.46 9.08
N TYR A 64 25.63 -0.16 8.60
CA TYR A 64 26.90 -0.29 9.30
C TYR A 64 27.74 0.96 9.07
N ASN A 65 27.78 1.82 10.08
CA ASN A 65 28.58 3.04 10.07
C ASN A 65 30.02 2.77 10.54
N LYS A 66 30.94 3.70 10.25
CA LYS A 66 32.35 3.72 10.65
C LYS A 66 33.23 2.69 9.93
N ILE A 67 33.00 2.46 8.64
CA ILE A 67 33.86 1.56 7.85
C ILE A 67 35.31 2.04 7.71
N ASP A 68 35.59 3.30 8.03
CA ASP A 68 36.93 3.87 8.10
C ASP A 68 37.83 3.25 9.18
N THR A 69 37.24 2.57 10.18
CA THR A 69 37.99 1.92 11.26
C THR A 69 38.17 0.41 11.06
N VAL A 70 37.71 -0.13 9.94
CA VAL A 70 37.51 -1.56 9.68
C VAL A 70 38.31 -1.97 8.44
N THR A 71 38.76 -3.21 8.33
CA THR A 71 39.53 -3.63 7.14
C THR A 71 38.61 -3.84 5.92
N VAL A 72 39.19 -3.80 4.72
CA VAL A 72 38.42 -3.95 3.47
C VAL A 72 37.73 -5.32 3.40
N GLU A 73 38.36 -6.37 3.94
CA GLU A 73 37.79 -7.72 4.01
C GLU A 73 36.54 -7.77 4.91
N GLU A 74 36.59 -7.11 6.06
CA GLU A 74 35.45 -7.01 6.98
C GLU A 74 34.31 -6.17 6.37
N VAL A 75 34.65 -5.08 5.68
CA VAL A 75 33.67 -4.27 4.94
C VAL A 75 32.98 -5.09 3.84
N ASP A 76 33.74 -5.88 3.09
CA ASP A 76 33.20 -6.76 2.04
C ASP A 76 32.30 -7.87 2.60
N GLN A 77 32.66 -8.43 3.76
CA GLN A 77 31.79 -9.37 4.48
C GLN A 77 30.48 -8.71 4.91
N LEU A 78 30.54 -7.53 5.53
CA LEU A 78 29.36 -6.78 5.97
C LEU A 78 28.47 -6.37 4.80
N ALA A 79 29.05 -5.95 3.67
CA ALA A 79 28.32 -5.52 2.49
C ALA A 79 27.56 -6.67 1.78
N ARG A 80 27.98 -7.93 1.99
CA ARG A 80 27.31 -9.12 1.42
C ARG A 80 26.19 -9.67 2.30
N MET A 81 26.02 -9.16 3.53
CA MET A 81 24.93 -9.59 4.40
C MET A 81 23.56 -9.19 3.82
N PRO A 82 22.50 -9.96 4.12
CA PRO A 82 21.16 -9.59 3.66
C PRO A 82 20.70 -8.29 4.32
N HIS A 83 20.12 -7.41 3.51
CA HIS A 83 19.60 -6.11 3.94
C HIS A 83 20.60 -5.21 4.67
N SER A 84 21.90 -5.36 4.37
CA SER A 84 22.95 -4.49 4.91
C SER A 84 23.34 -3.40 3.92
N LEU A 85 23.78 -2.29 4.49
CA LEU A 85 24.46 -1.22 3.80
C LEU A 85 25.66 -0.81 4.64
N VAL A 86 26.80 -0.58 4.01
CA VAL A 86 28.02 -0.12 4.67
C VAL A 86 28.29 1.33 4.30
N GLY A 87 28.70 2.15 5.26
CA GLY A 87 29.01 3.56 5.01
C GLY A 87 29.87 4.19 6.10
N SER A 88 30.43 5.35 5.80
CA SER A 88 31.14 6.18 6.80
C SER A 88 30.63 7.60 6.71
N VAL A 89 30.06 8.08 7.82
CA VAL A 89 29.59 9.47 7.94
C VAL A 89 30.78 10.45 8.07
N SER A 90 31.92 10.01 8.60
CA SER A 90 33.11 10.87 8.77
C SER A 90 33.79 11.16 7.42
N MET A 91 33.90 10.13 6.57
CA MET A 91 34.55 10.22 5.26
C MET A 91 33.58 10.39 4.09
N ASN A 92 32.26 10.51 4.37
CA ASN A 92 31.19 10.55 3.37
C ASN A 92 31.24 9.37 2.38
N PHE A 93 31.53 8.16 2.88
CA PHE A 93 31.48 6.95 2.06
C PHE A 93 30.06 6.40 2.04
N ASN A 94 29.49 6.26 0.84
CA ASN A 94 28.13 5.79 0.57
C ASN A 94 27.00 6.63 1.19
N ILE A 95 27.34 7.76 1.80
CA ILE A 95 26.42 8.72 2.42
C ILE A 95 26.81 10.09 1.88
N GLY A 96 25.95 10.63 1.01
CA GLY A 96 26.17 11.92 0.34
C GLY A 96 25.61 13.07 1.17
N LYS A 97 25.76 14.29 0.65
CA LYS A 97 25.10 15.46 1.23
C LYS A 97 23.56 15.37 1.07
N PRO A 98 22.77 16.16 1.80
CA PRO A 98 21.30 16.14 1.69
C PRO A 98 20.77 16.27 0.25
N ASP A 99 21.42 17.10 -0.57
CA ASP A 99 21.00 17.40 -1.95
C ASP A 99 21.64 16.50 -3.02
N GLU A 100 22.48 15.53 -2.61
CA GLU A 100 23.15 14.60 -3.51
C GLU A 100 22.52 13.22 -3.43
N ASP A 101 22.41 12.51 -4.56
CA ASP A 101 22.01 11.11 -4.54
C ASP A 101 23.11 10.25 -3.92
N ASP A 102 22.70 9.33 -3.05
CA ASP A 102 23.59 8.36 -2.41
C ASP A 102 22.98 6.96 -2.37
N LEU A 103 23.82 5.98 -2.04
CA LEU A 103 23.43 4.59 -2.02
C LEU A 103 22.39 4.31 -0.92
N LEU A 104 22.45 5.04 0.19
CA LEU A 104 21.50 4.92 1.29
C LEU A 104 20.09 5.35 0.87
N LYS A 105 19.93 6.54 0.31
CA LYS A 105 18.67 7.09 -0.19
C LYS A 105 18.09 6.22 -1.30
N SER A 106 18.94 5.75 -2.23
CA SER A 106 18.53 4.82 -3.28
C SER A 106 17.95 3.53 -2.70
N LYS A 107 18.64 2.91 -1.73
CA LYS A 107 18.14 1.71 -1.05
C LYS A 107 16.91 1.97 -0.19
N MET A 108 16.82 3.12 0.46
CA MET A 108 15.62 3.51 1.20
C MET A 108 14.41 3.67 0.27
N TRP A 109 14.59 4.27 -0.91
CA TRP A 109 13.54 4.41 -1.92
C TRP A 109 13.03 3.04 -2.39
N GLU A 110 13.96 2.13 -2.70
CA GLU A 110 13.66 0.74 -3.07
C GLU A 110 12.85 0.03 -1.97
N TYR A 111 13.30 0.11 -0.72
CA TYR A 111 12.67 -0.56 0.43
C TYR A 111 11.29 0.01 0.77
N LEU A 112 11.07 1.30 0.55
CA LEU A 112 9.76 1.93 0.76
C LEU A 112 8.74 1.54 -0.32
N GLY A 113 9.21 0.96 -1.44
CA GLY A 113 8.37 0.52 -2.56
C GLY A 113 7.49 1.66 -3.07
N LEU A 114 8.09 2.84 -3.25
CA LEU A 114 7.41 4.04 -3.69
C LEU A 114 7.22 4.04 -5.20
N THR A 115 6.10 4.61 -5.64
CA THR A 115 5.71 4.68 -7.04
C THR A 115 5.13 6.06 -7.31
N ARG A 116 5.80 6.82 -8.16
CA ARG A 116 5.42 8.18 -8.56
C ARG A 116 4.42 8.09 -9.70
N ILE A 117 3.23 8.64 -9.50
CA ILE A 117 2.19 8.68 -10.51
C ILE A 117 1.92 10.13 -10.89
N TYR A 118 2.06 10.44 -12.17
CA TYR A 118 1.80 11.78 -12.68
C TYR A 118 0.34 11.93 -13.08
N THR A 119 -0.31 13.01 -12.65
CA THR A 119 -1.73 13.21 -12.96
C THR A 119 -1.89 14.07 -14.20
N LYS A 120 -2.87 13.72 -15.02
CA LYS A 120 -3.18 14.45 -16.24
C LYS A 120 -4.65 14.89 -16.25
N ARG A 121 -4.89 16.17 -16.50
CA ARG A 121 -6.25 16.69 -16.73
C ARG A 121 -6.67 16.53 -18.19
N ARG A 122 -7.98 16.41 -18.42
CA ARG A 122 -8.53 16.34 -19.78
C ARG A 122 -8.22 17.63 -20.53
N GLY A 123 -7.65 17.51 -21.73
CA GLY A 123 -7.30 18.66 -22.57
C GLY A 123 -6.05 19.43 -22.15
N GLN A 124 -5.37 19.01 -21.08
CA GLN A 124 -4.11 19.61 -20.61
C GLN A 124 -2.97 18.58 -20.73
N PRO A 125 -1.71 19.05 -20.86
CA PRO A 125 -0.55 18.18 -20.69
C PRO A 125 -0.51 17.59 -19.27
N PRO A 126 0.21 16.47 -19.07
CA PRO A 126 0.46 15.95 -17.73
C PRO A 126 1.29 16.93 -16.89
N ASP A 127 1.02 16.96 -15.60
CA ASP A 127 1.86 17.63 -14.62
C ASP A 127 2.99 16.67 -14.21
N LEU A 128 4.23 17.04 -14.49
CA LEU A 128 5.42 16.24 -14.22
C LEU A 128 6.24 16.76 -13.02
N ASP A 129 5.83 17.89 -12.43
CA ASP A 129 6.55 18.51 -11.32
C ASP A 129 6.04 17.95 -9.98
N GLU A 130 4.74 17.72 -9.85
CA GLU A 130 4.10 17.24 -8.62
C GLU A 130 3.49 15.83 -8.76
N PRO A 131 4.28 14.75 -8.59
CA PRO A 131 3.75 13.39 -8.62
C PRO A 131 2.94 13.04 -7.37
N VAL A 132 1.91 12.22 -7.56
CA VAL A 132 1.24 11.53 -6.46
C VAL A 132 2.05 10.28 -6.13
N VAL A 133 2.68 10.27 -4.96
CA VAL A 133 3.50 9.13 -4.50
C VAL A 133 2.60 8.09 -3.83
N LEU A 134 2.56 6.89 -4.42
CA LEU A 134 1.93 5.70 -3.86
C LEU A 134 3.00 4.81 -3.21
N SER A 135 2.59 3.95 -2.28
CA SER A 135 3.47 2.96 -1.66
C SER A 135 2.82 1.60 -1.72
N ASN A 136 3.54 0.64 -2.29
CA ASN A 136 3.08 -0.74 -2.42
C ASN A 136 2.74 -1.35 -1.03
N ILE A 137 3.56 -1.06 -0.02
CA ILE A 137 3.46 -1.65 1.32
C ILE A 137 2.22 -1.14 2.09
N ARG A 138 1.82 0.12 1.89
CA ARG A 138 0.77 0.75 2.70
C ARG A 138 -0.63 0.56 2.11
N LYS A 139 -0.87 1.19 0.97
CA LYS A 139 -2.20 1.27 0.34
C LYS A 139 -2.24 0.59 -1.03
N GLY A 140 -1.13 -0.01 -1.46
CA GLY A 140 -0.94 -0.53 -2.81
C GLY A 140 -0.80 0.56 -3.87
N THR A 141 -0.48 0.15 -5.10
CA THR A 141 -0.23 1.02 -6.26
C THR A 141 -1.35 0.99 -7.29
N THR A 142 -2.58 0.65 -6.88
CA THR A 142 -3.71 0.56 -7.82
C THR A 142 -4.29 1.92 -8.22
N VAL A 143 -5.00 1.98 -9.34
CA VAL A 143 -5.82 3.17 -9.72
C VAL A 143 -6.80 3.54 -8.60
N ARG A 144 -7.35 2.57 -7.86
CA ARG A 144 -8.19 2.83 -6.68
C ARG A 144 -7.42 3.56 -5.58
N SER A 145 -6.19 3.14 -5.32
CA SER A 145 -5.31 3.76 -4.33
C SER A 145 -4.93 5.19 -4.73
N LEU A 146 -4.70 5.43 -6.03
CA LEU A 146 -4.50 6.77 -6.58
C LEU A 146 -5.71 7.68 -6.29
N CYS A 147 -6.92 7.24 -6.66
CA CYS A 147 -8.14 8.01 -6.42
C CYS A 147 -8.32 8.35 -4.93
N ASN A 148 -8.07 7.39 -4.04
CA ASN A 148 -8.18 7.60 -2.59
C ASN A 148 -7.18 8.61 -2.03
N ASN A 149 -5.98 8.71 -2.59
CA ASN A 149 -4.99 9.70 -2.15
C ASN A 149 -5.34 11.11 -2.67
N VAL A 150 -5.95 11.23 -3.85
CA VAL A 150 -6.38 12.52 -4.39
C VAL A 150 -7.67 13.02 -3.73
N SER A 151 -8.72 12.20 -3.69
CA SER A 151 -10.00 12.57 -3.08
C SER A 151 -10.89 11.35 -2.85
N THR A 152 -11.45 11.22 -1.65
CA THR A 152 -12.37 10.13 -1.28
C THR A 152 -13.62 10.08 -2.16
N HIS A 153 -14.08 11.22 -2.69
CA HIS A 153 -15.25 11.30 -3.58
C HIS A 153 -14.97 10.86 -5.02
N MET A 154 -13.70 10.86 -5.43
CA MET A 154 -13.30 10.54 -6.79
C MET A 154 -13.62 9.08 -7.15
N LEU A 155 -13.58 8.18 -6.16
CA LEU A 155 -13.95 6.78 -6.35
C LEU A 155 -15.43 6.57 -6.68
N ASP A 156 -16.33 7.31 -6.03
CA ASP A 156 -17.78 7.18 -6.26
C ASP A 156 -18.15 7.60 -7.69
N ALA A 157 -17.48 8.64 -8.17
CA ALA A 157 -17.68 9.19 -9.51
C ALA A 157 -16.79 8.51 -10.57
N PHE A 158 -15.95 7.54 -10.23
CA PHE A 158 -15.02 6.92 -11.19
C PHE A 158 -15.76 6.16 -12.29
N ASN A 159 -15.35 6.37 -13.55
CA ASN A 159 -15.81 5.57 -14.69
C ASN A 159 -14.67 4.66 -15.18
N TYR A 160 -13.54 5.26 -15.57
CA TYR A 160 -12.32 4.55 -15.97
C TYR A 160 -11.11 5.48 -15.84
N ALA A 161 -9.91 4.91 -15.90
CA ALA A 161 -8.67 5.66 -16.03
C ALA A 161 -8.07 5.44 -17.43
N LEU A 162 -7.43 6.48 -17.97
CA LEU A 162 -6.50 6.33 -19.10
C LEU A 162 -5.09 6.36 -18.52
N VAL A 163 -4.30 5.34 -18.86
CA VAL A 163 -2.94 5.18 -18.35
C VAL A 163 -1.97 5.22 -19.53
N TRP A 164 -0.92 6.01 -19.39
CA TRP A 164 0.24 6.04 -20.27
C TRP A 164 1.47 5.66 -19.45
N GLY A 165 2.16 4.59 -19.84
CA GLY A 165 3.38 4.13 -19.14
C GLY A 165 3.53 2.62 -19.24
N THR A 166 4.45 2.06 -18.46
CA THR A 166 4.85 0.64 -18.57
C THR A 166 3.78 -0.32 -18.07
N SER A 167 2.90 0.12 -17.16
CA SER A 167 1.84 -0.74 -16.63
C SER A 167 0.75 -1.05 -17.67
N ALA A 168 0.66 -0.24 -18.72
CA ALA A 168 -0.28 -0.39 -19.80
C ALA A 168 0.37 -1.07 -21.02
N LYS A 169 -0.32 -2.03 -21.63
CA LYS A 169 0.14 -2.69 -22.86
C LYS A 169 0.09 -1.77 -24.08
N HIS A 170 -0.84 -0.81 -24.06
CA HIS A 170 -1.02 0.18 -25.13
C HIS A 170 -1.10 1.58 -24.51
N SER A 171 -0.61 2.59 -25.23
CA SER A 171 -0.57 3.96 -24.71
C SER A 171 -1.45 4.90 -25.55
N PRO A 172 -2.56 5.46 -25.00
CA PRO A 172 -3.17 5.15 -23.71
C PRO A 172 -4.00 3.86 -23.70
N GLN A 173 -4.05 3.19 -22.55
CA GLN A 173 -4.97 2.10 -22.28
C GLN A 173 -6.08 2.54 -21.32
N ARG A 174 -7.31 2.07 -21.59
CA ARG A 174 -8.44 2.20 -20.67
C ARG A 174 -8.34 1.14 -19.57
N CYS A 175 -8.16 1.58 -18.34
CA CYS A 175 -7.96 0.74 -17.17
C CYS A 175 -9.09 0.91 -16.13
N GLY A 176 -9.34 -0.17 -15.39
CA GLY A 176 -10.29 -0.19 -14.27
C GLY A 176 -9.63 0.16 -12.93
N MET A 177 -10.41 0.11 -11.85
CA MET A 177 -9.94 0.45 -10.50
C MET A 177 -8.85 -0.48 -9.96
N MET A 178 -8.87 -1.76 -10.35
CA MET A 178 -7.92 -2.79 -9.88
C MET A 178 -6.64 -2.86 -10.71
N HIS A 179 -6.47 -1.96 -11.69
CA HIS A 179 -5.24 -1.89 -12.47
C HIS A 179 -4.09 -1.44 -11.58
N ASN A 180 -3.00 -2.20 -11.58
CA ASN A 180 -1.76 -1.84 -10.89
C ASN A 180 -1.00 -0.82 -11.73
N LEU A 181 -0.51 0.24 -11.09
CA LEU A 181 0.30 1.26 -11.71
C LEU A 181 1.78 1.02 -11.40
N ASP A 182 2.63 1.39 -12.35
CA ASP A 182 4.08 1.32 -12.27
C ASP A 182 4.67 2.73 -12.05
N ASP A 183 5.97 2.80 -11.73
CA ASP A 183 6.64 4.07 -11.48
C ASP A 183 6.66 4.93 -12.74
N GLU A 184 6.41 6.22 -12.57
CA GLU A 184 6.33 7.23 -13.64
C GLU A 184 5.16 7.09 -14.60
N ASP A 185 4.15 6.25 -14.29
CA ASP A 185 2.90 6.23 -15.05
C ASP A 185 2.19 7.59 -15.02
N VAL A 186 1.66 8.01 -16.17
CA VAL A 186 0.76 9.14 -16.29
C VAL A 186 -0.68 8.62 -16.29
N VAL A 187 -1.53 9.21 -15.44
CA VAL A 187 -2.93 8.78 -15.28
C VAL A 187 -3.89 9.95 -15.43
N GLN A 188 -4.89 9.76 -16.29
CA GLN A 188 -6.06 10.63 -16.41
C GLN A 188 -7.31 9.90 -15.94
N ILE A 189 -7.90 10.38 -14.84
CA ILE A 189 -9.13 9.82 -14.30
C ILE A 189 -10.32 10.41 -15.04
N VAL A 190 -11.17 9.55 -15.59
CA VAL A 190 -12.42 9.95 -16.23
C VAL A 190 -13.58 9.60 -15.30
N THR A 191 -14.31 10.64 -14.89
CA THR A 191 -15.50 10.50 -14.04
C THR A 191 -16.74 10.20 -14.87
N LYS A 192 -17.71 9.52 -14.25
CA LYS A 192 -19.06 9.30 -14.80
C LYS A 192 -19.71 10.65 -15.06
N THR A 193 -20.33 10.82 -16.22
CA THR A 193 -21.16 11.99 -16.51
C THR A 193 -22.39 12.01 -15.61
N THR A 194 -22.99 13.19 -15.39
CA THR A 194 -24.21 13.33 -14.57
C THR A 194 -25.33 12.39 -15.00
N ASN A 195 -25.52 12.19 -16.31
CA ASN A 195 -26.51 11.25 -16.84
C ASN A 195 -26.16 9.80 -16.47
N GLN A 196 -24.89 9.41 -16.58
CA GLN A 196 -24.43 8.07 -16.19
C GLN A 196 -24.59 7.84 -14.69
N GLN A 197 -24.36 8.87 -13.87
CA GLN A 197 -24.56 8.79 -12.41
C GLN A 197 -26.03 8.59 -12.06
N LYS A 198 -26.97 9.28 -12.74
CA LYS A 198 -28.42 9.12 -12.51
C LYS A 198 -28.93 7.71 -12.75
N HIS A 199 -28.30 6.96 -13.66
CA HIS A 199 -28.64 5.57 -13.96
C HIS A 199 -27.99 4.57 -13.00
N ASP A 200 -27.12 5.02 -12.08
CA ASP A 200 -26.51 4.15 -11.09
C ASP A 200 -27.55 3.71 -10.04
N LYS A 201 -27.58 2.42 -9.71
CA LYS A 201 -28.54 1.83 -8.77
C LYS A 201 -28.49 2.51 -7.38
N LYS A 202 -27.33 3.07 -7.02
CA LYS A 202 -27.11 3.72 -5.74
C LYS A 202 -27.41 5.23 -5.73
N TYR A 203 -27.76 5.82 -6.88
CA TYR A 203 -27.91 7.27 -7.01
C TYR A 203 -28.98 7.86 -6.09
N GLN A 204 -30.17 7.26 -6.04
CA GLN A 204 -31.27 7.74 -5.19
C GLN A 204 -30.91 7.71 -3.70
N GLN A 205 -30.22 6.66 -3.26
CA GLN A 205 -29.73 6.54 -1.88
C GLN A 205 -28.66 7.60 -1.56
N GLN A 206 -27.76 7.89 -2.51
CA GLN A 206 -26.76 8.94 -2.35
C GLN A 206 -27.39 10.34 -2.23
N VAL A 207 -28.38 10.64 -3.08
CA VAL A 207 -29.12 11.91 -3.03
C VAL A 207 -29.84 12.08 -1.70
N GLN A 208 -30.52 11.03 -1.23
CA GLN A 208 -31.20 11.06 0.07
C GLN A 208 -30.21 11.29 1.22
N ASN A 209 -29.10 10.54 1.26
CA ASN A 209 -28.06 10.70 2.27
C ASN A 209 -27.45 12.11 2.29
N TYR A 210 -27.28 12.73 1.12
CA TYR A 210 -26.80 14.10 1.01
C TYR A 210 -27.82 15.10 1.58
N SER A 211 -29.10 14.93 1.22
CA SER A 211 -30.21 15.73 1.73
C SER A 211 -30.30 15.64 3.26
N ASP A 212 -30.27 14.43 3.81
CA ASP A 212 -30.35 14.18 5.25
C ASP A 212 -29.18 14.83 6.01
N LYS A 213 -27.96 14.70 5.49
CA LYS A 213 -26.76 15.36 6.05
C LYS A 213 -26.89 16.88 6.02
N TYR A 214 -27.38 17.44 4.91
CA TYR A 214 -27.59 18.88 4.77
C TYR A 214 -28.62 19.41 5.79
N HIS A 215 -29.77 18.76 5.89
CA HIS A 215 -30.81 19.14 6.85
C HIS A 215 -30.34 19.01 8.29
N LYS A 216 -29.59 17.95 8.62
CA LYS A 216 -28.98 17.76 9.95
C LYS A 216 -28.00 18.89 10.29
N LYS A 217 -27.13 19.28 9.35
CA LYS A 217 -26.17 20.38 9.55
C LYS A 217 -26.88 21.73 9.72
N LYS A 218 -27.91 21.99 8.90
CA LYS A 218 -28.73 23.22 9.00
C LYS A 218 -29.46 23.32 10.33
N TYR A 219 -30.04 22.21 10.80
CA TYR A 219 -30.70 22.15 12.12
C TYR A 219 -29.71 22.40 13.26
N ALA A 220 -28.53 21.76 13.23
CA ALA A 220 -27.48 21.96 14.21
C ALA A 220 -27.00 23.43 14.26
N ALA A 221 -26.77 24.05 13.11
CA ALA A 221 -26.39 25.47 13.03
C ALA A 221 -27.47 26.40 13.59
N LYS A 222 -28.76 26.11 13.32
CA LYS A 222 -29.89 26.87 13.88
C LYS A 222 -29.96 26.75 15.40
N LYS A 223 -29.76 25.54 15.94
CA LYS A 223 -29.73 25.27 17.39
C LYS A 223 -28.58 26.01 18.07
N GLN A 224 -27.38 25.99 17.47
CA GLN A 224 -26.21 26.70 17.98
C GLN A 224 -26.41 28.22 17.97
N LYS A 225 -27.02 28.78 16.91
CA LYS A 225 -27.37 30.21 16.84
C LYS A 225 -28.39 30.61 17.91
N GLN A 226 -29.41 29.77 18.15
CA GLN A 226 -30.39 30.02 19.22
C GLN A 226 -29.78 29.97 20.62
N GLN A 227 -28.81 29.08 20.86
CA GLN A 227 -28.09 29.03 22.14
C GLN A 227 -27.24 30.28 22.37
N ARG A 228 -26.54 30.79 21.35
CA ARG A 228 -25.76 32.04 21.42
C ARG A 228 -26.58 33.31 21.61
N LEU A 229 -27.88 33.27 21.32
CA LEU A 229 -28.80 34.40 21.54
C LEU A 229 -29.46 34.36 22.92
N ARG A 230 -29.31 33.26 23.66
CA ARG A 230 -29.94 33.03 24.97
C ARG A 230 -28.97 33.12 26.15
N GLY A 231 -27.67 33.19 25.90
CA GLY A 231 -26.63 33.51 26.88
C GLY A 231 -25.97 34.82 26.49
#